data_AF-A0A7V3P237-F1
#
_entry.id   AF-A0A7V3P237-F1
#
_cell.length_a   1.000
_cell.length_b   1.000
_cell.length_c   1.000
_cell.angle_alpha   90.00
_cell.angle_beta   90.00
_cell.angle_gamma   90.00
#
_symmetry.space_group_name_H-M   'P 1'
#
loop_
_entity.id
_entity.type
_entity.pdbx_description
1 polymer ?
#
loop_
_entity_poly.entity_id
_entity_poly.type
_entity_poly.pdbx_seq_one_letter_code
_entity_poly.pdbx_strand_id
1 'polypeptide(L)'
;MPNVAHLPDWVHVLRLLTAFLLTAGFGIHAFYQHKREAFDIASPRRWMYWIYAVVFLGVSVVNFAQLCVTVVFRDYEKASFHLGYFTLLLILSYAALLAGVRHRDFD
;
A
#
# COMPACT_ATOMS: atom_id res chain seq x y z
N MET A 1 20.01 -20.97 21.89
CA MET A 1 19.02 -20.50 20.89
C MET A 1 19.69 -19.41 20.09
N PRO A 2 20.08 -19.64 18.82
CA PRO A 2 20.73 -18.60 18.04
C PRO A 2 19.76 -17.43 17.85
N ASN A 3 20.18 -16.26 18.36
CA ASN A 3 19.50 -14.98 18.21
C ASN A 3 19.12 -14.79 16.75
N VAL A 4 17.82 -14.60 16.49
CA VAL A 4 17.30 -14.25 15.17
C VAL A 4 17.80 -12.84 14.84
N ALA A 5 18.98 -12.82 14.22
CA ALA A 5 19.51 -11.83 13.31
C ALA A 5 18.99 -10.39 13.49
N HIS A 6 19.85 -9.52 14.05
CA HIS A 6 19.81 -8.11 13.72
C HIS A 6 19.91 -7.97 12.20
N LEU A 7 18.77 -7.79 11.52
CA LEU A 7 18.76 -7.47 10.12
C LEU A 7 19.56 -6.18 9.93
N PRO A 8 20.39 -6.08 8.88
CA PRO A 8 21.14 -4.86 8.62
C PRO A 8 20.21 -3.65 8.49
N ASP A 9 20.58 -2.52 9.07
CA ASP A 9 19.80 -1.27 9.08
C ASP A 9 19.31 -0.83 7.69
N TRP A 10 20.11 -1.08 6.66
CA TRP A 10 19.76 -0.77 5.26
C TRP A 10 18.56 -1.59 4.75
N VAL A 11 18.31 -2.79 5.30
CA VAL A 11 17.15 -3.62 4.96
C VAL A 11 15.86 -2.99 5.45
N HIS A 12 15.88 -2.36 6.64
CA HIS A 12 14.72 -1.65 7.17
C HIS A 12 14.37 -0.44 6.30
N VAL A 13 15.38 0.31 5.86
CA VAL A 13 15.22 1.44 4.93
C VAL A 13 14.66 0.95 3.59
N LEU A 14 15.22 -0.11 3.01
CA LEU A 14 14.77 -0.67 1.74
C LEU A 14 13.32 -1.18 1.82
N ARG A 15 12.96 -1.82 2.94
CA ARG A 15 11.60 -2.30 3.20
C ARG A 15 10.59 -1.13 3.26
N LEU A 16 10.91 -0.07 4.02
CA LEU A 16 10.06 1.12 4.13
C LEU A 16 9.94 1.86 2.79
N LEU A 17 11.05 1.98 2.05
CA LEU A 17 11.06 2.58 0.72
C LEU A 17 10.19 1.78 -0.27
N THR A 18 10.32 0.46 -0.26
CA THR A 18 9.51 -0.43 -1.11
C THR A 18 8.03 -0.32 -0.73
N ALA A 19 7.70 -0.31 0.56
CA ALA A 19 6.33 -0.14 1.04
C ALA A 19 5.74 1.22 0.61
N PHE A 20 6.52 2.30 0.74
CA PHE A 20 6.16 3.64 0.25
C PHE A 20 5.86 3.63 -1.26
N LEU A 21 6.77 3.09 -2.07
CA LEU A 21 6.62 3.06 -3.54
C LEU A 21 5.44 2.19 -3.98
N LEU A 22 5.26 1.02 -3.37
CA LEU A 22 4.13 0.14 -3.67
C LEU A 22 2.81 0.82 -3.31
N THR A 23 2.69 1.38 -2.11
CA THR A 23 1.45 2.06 -1.68
C THR A 23 1.17 3.30 -2.53
N ALA A 24 2.18 4.08 -2.89
CA ALA A 24 2.02 5.20 -3.82
C ALA A 24 1.53 4.71 -5.21
N GLY A 25 2.18 3.67 -5.76
CA GLY A 25 1.84 3.11 -7.06
C GLY A 25 0.42 2.54 -7.10
N PHE A 26 0.03 1.74 -6.11
CA PHE A 26 -1.33 1.21 -5.99
C PHE A 26 -2.37 2.30 -5.77
N GLY A 27 -2.06 3.35 -5.00
CA GLY A 27 -2.94 4.49 -4.80
C GLY A 27 -3.18 5.29 -6.08
N ILE A 28 -2.11 5.58 -6.83
CA ILE A 28 -2.20 6.24 -8.15
C ILE A 28 -2.98 5.37 -9.13
N HIS A 29 -2.71 4.07 -9.17
CA HIS A 29 -3.42 3.13 -10.04
C HIS A 29 -4.92 3.07 -9.70
N ALA A 30 -5.28 2.99 -8.42
CA ALA A 30 -6.67 3.01 -7.96
C ALA A 30 -7.38 4.32 -8.33
N PHE A 31 -6.70 5.46 -8.20
CA PHE A 31 -7.24 6.75 -8.62
C PHE A 31 -7.45 6.83 -10.13
N TYR A 32 -6.53 6.26 -10.92
CA TYR A 32 -6.67 6.17 -12.36
C TYR A 32 -7.87 5.30 -12.76
N GLN A 33 -8.06 4.14 -12.11
CA GLN A 33 -9.24 3.30 -12.31
C GLN A 33 -10.54 4.04 -11.95
N HIS A 34 -10.57 4.77 -10.84
CA HIS A 34 -11.70 5.62 -10.46
C HIS A 34 -12.05 6.67 -11.52
N LYS A 35 -11.04 7.25 -12.19
CA LYS A 35 -11.24 8.22 -13.28
C LYS A 35 -11.64 7.57 -14.59
N ARG A 36 -11.21 6.33 -14.86
CA ARG A 36 -11.53 5.59 -16.09
C ARG A 36 -12.96 5.06 -16.10
N GLU A 37 -13.53 4.72 -14.95
CA GLU A 37 -14.95 4.40 -14.84
C GLU A 37 -15.79 5.66 -15.07
N ALA A 38 -16.08 5.93 -16.35
CA ALA A 38 -16.74 7.14 -16.82
C ALA A 38 -18.27 7.09 -16.61
N PHE A 39 -18.81 8.25 -16.25
CA PHE A 39 -20.23 8.68 -16.22
C PHE A 39 -21.26 7.96 -15.35
N ASP A 40 -21.02 6.76 -14.83
CA ASP A 40 -21.96 6.17 -13.88
C ASP A 40 -21.63 6.57 -12.44
N ILE A 41 -22.12 7.74 -12.03
CA ILE A 41 -21.93 8.32 -10.67
C ILE A 41 -22.43 7.36 -9.57
N ALA A 42 -23.36 6.45 -9.91
CA ALA A 42 -23.96 5.52 -8.98
C ALA A 42 -23.19 4.19 -8.84
N SER A 43 -22.15 3.95 -9.64
CA SER A 43 -21.39 2.69 -9.57
C SER A 43 -20.69 2.55 -8.21
N PRO A 44 -21.06 1.56 -7.36
CA PRO A 44 -20.39 1.33 -6.09
C PRO A 44 -18.90 1.00 -6.28
N ARG A 45 -18.54 0.44 -7.43
CA ARG A 45 -17.18 0.05 -7.80
C ARG A 45 -16.25 1.26 -7.93
N ARG A 46 -16.74 2.35 -8.51
CA ARG A 46 -16.01 3.60 -8.65
C ARG A 46 -15.67 4.20 -7.28
N TRP A 47 -16.61 4.11 -6.35
CA TRP A 47 -16.40 4.52 -4.96
C TRP A 47 -15.42 3.61 -4.23
N MET A 48 -15.45 2.30 -4.46
CA MET A 48 -14.44 1.39 -3.92
C MET A 48 -13.04 1.75 -4.40
N TYR A 49 -12.84 2.02 -5.70
CA TYR A 49 -11.54 2.45 -6.23
C TYR A 49 -11.07 3.78 -5.61
N TRP A 50 -11.98 4.72 -5.38
CA TRP A 50 -11.65 5.96 -4.69
C TRP A 50 -11.22 5.74 -3.23
N ILE A 51 -11.95 4.91 -2.48
CA ILE A 51 -11.60 4.55 -1.11
C ILE A 51 -10.22 3.91 -1.08
N TYR A 52 -9.96 2.93 -1.96
CA TYR A 52 -8.64 2.30 -2.06
C TYR A 52 -7.56 3.33 -2.39
N ALA A 53 -7.80 4.26 -3.31
CA ALA A 53 -6.85 5.32 -3.64
C ALA A 53 -6.51 6.19 -2.42
N VAL A 54 -7.52 6.66 -1.68
CA VAL A 54 -7.32 7.48 -0.48
C VAL A 54 -6.56 6.71 0.60
N VAL A 55 -6.93 5.45 0.85
CA VAL A 55 -6.27 4.62 1.87
C VAL A 55 -4.81 4.33 1.46
N PHE A 56 -4.55 3.93 0.22
CA PHE A 56 -3.18 3.68 -0.25
C PHE A 56 -2.29 4.92 -0.19
N LEU A 57 -2.80 6.08 -0.63
CA LEU A 57 -2.05 7.33 -0.56
C LEU A 57 -1.83 7.78 0.89
N GLY A 58 -2.83 7.61 1.77
CA GLY A 58 -2.69 7.87 3.20
C GLY A 58 -1.61 6.98 3.86
N VAL A 59 -1.64 5.69 3.59
CA VAL A 59 -0.61 4.73 4.07
C VAL A 59 0.76 5.07 3.48
N SER A 60 0.82 5.54 2.23
CA SER A 60 2.07 6.00 1.60
C SER A 60 2.68 7.18 2.35
N VAL A 61 1.89 8.17 2.75
CA VAL A 61 2.36 9.29 3.58
C VAL A 61 2.90 8.80 4.94
N VAL A 62 2.22 7.85 5.58
CA VAL A 62 2.69 7.28 6.85
C VAL A 62 4.01 6.53 6.67
N ASN A 63 4.13 5.68 5.64
CA ASN A 63 5.37 4.98 5.29
C ASN A 63 6.52 5.96 5.00
N PHE A 64 6.24 7.07 4.32
CA PHE A 64 7.22 8.11 4.03
C PHE A 64 7.69 8.83 5.30
N ALA A 65 6.75 9.19 6.19
CA ALA A 65 7.09 9.79 7.48
C ALA A 65 7.95 8.85 8.34
N GLN A 66 7.60 7.55 8.38
CA GLN A 66 8.40 6.53 9.06
C GLN A 66 9.79 6.39 8.45
N LEU A 67 9.90 6.35 7.11
CA LEU A 67 11.19 6.33 6.41
C LEU A 67 12.05 7.53 6.81
N CYS A 68 11.49 8.74 6.83
CA CYS A 68 12.20 9.95 7.24
C CYS A 68 12.69 9.86 8.69
N VAL A 69 11.82 9.43 9.63
CA VAL A 69 12.18 9.27 11.04
C VAL A 69 13.28 8.22 11.20
N THR A 70 13.17 7.07 10.54
CA THR A 70 14.18 6.00 10.60
C THR A 70 15.53 6.47 10.04
N VAL A 71 15.54 7.24 8.95
CA VAL A 71 16.79 7.78 8.37
C VAL A 71 17.41 8.87 9.25
N VAL A 72 16.61 9.78 9.80
CA VAL A 72 17.08 10.93 10.59
C VAL A 72 17.56 10.50 11.98
N PHE A 73 16.77 9.68 12.68
CA PHE A 73 17.06 9.31 14.06
C PHE A 73 17.86 8.00 14.19
N ARG A 74 18.12 7.30 13.09
CA ARG A 74 18.72 5.94 13.08
C ARG A 74 18.01 4.98 14.04
N ASP A 75 16.72 5.21 14.30
CA ASP A 75 15.88 4.41 15.19
C ASP A 75 15.24 3.29 14.36
N TYR A 76 16.02 2.22 14.14
CA TYR A 76 15.65 1.06 13.31
C TYR A 76 14.77 0.03 14.06
N GLU A 77 14.78 0.05 15.39
CA GLU A 77 14.05 -0.92 16.21
C GLU A 77 12.53 -0.63 16.29
N LYS A 78 12.10 0.61 16.07
CA LYS A 78 10.68 1.01 16.17
C LYS A 78 9.93 1.09 14.84
N ALA A 79 10.58 0.77 13.72
CA ALA A 79 9.91 0.74 12.41
C ALA A 79 8.88 -0.41 12.37
N SER A 80 7.67 -0.07 12.79
CA SER A 80 6.59 -0.97 13.22
C SER A 80 6.30 -2.11 12.24
N PHE A 81 6.59 -3.33 12.69
CA PHE A 81 6.36 -4.58 11.97
C PHE A 81 4.88 -4.80 11.60
N HIS A 82 3.95 -4.21 12.36
CA HIS A 82 2.51 -4.33 12.15
C HIS A 82 2.03 -3.61 10.89
N LEU A 83 2.63 -2.48 10.52
CA LEU A 83 2.19 -1.68 9.37
C LEU A 83 2.40 -2.43 8.04
N GLY A 84 3.44 -3.28 7.98
CA GLY A 84 3.73 -4.11 6.81
C GLY A 84 2.65 -5.16 6.53
N TYR A 85 2.11 -5.82 7.56
CA TYR A 85 1.03 -6.81 7.39
C TYR A 85 -0.27 -6.17 6.93
N PHE A 86 -0.64 -5.02 7.49
CA PHE A 86 -1.81 -4.26 7.04
C PHE A 86 -1.66 -3.81 5.59
N THR A 87 -0.48 -3.35 5.19
CA THR A 87 -0.19 -2.97 3.81
C THR A 87 -0.32 -4.15 2.85
N LEU A 88 0.17 -5.33 3.25
CA LEU A 88 0.04 -6.55 2.44
C LEU A 88 -1.43 -6.97 2.28
N LEU A 89 -2.21 -6.98 3.36
CA LEU A 89 -3.64 -7.29 3.31
C LEU A 89 -4.40 -6.31 2.40
N LEU A 90 -4.06 -5.01 2.48
CA LEU A 90 -4.63 -3.98 1.62
C LEU A 90 -4.30 -4.20 0.14
N ILE A 91 -3.04 -4.57 -0.17
CA ILE A 91 -2.63 -4.92 -1.54
C ILE A 91 -3.39 -6.14 -2.04
N LEU A 92 -3.50 -7.19 -1.22
CA LEU A 92 -4.21 -8.43 -1.58
C LEU A 92 -5.71 -8.19 -1.79
N SER A 93 -6.37 -7.39 -0.94
CA SER A 93 -7.79 -7.07 -1.10
C SER A 93 -8.04 -6.22 -2.35
N TYR A 94 -7.12 -5.31 -2.67
CA TYR A 94 -7.17 -4.54 -3.91
C TYR A 94 -6.97 -5.43 -5.15
N ALA A 95 -6.01 -6.36 -5.11
CA ALA A 95 -5.78 -7.32 -6.18
C ALA A 95 -7.01 -8.24 -6.39
N ALA A 96 -7.66 -8.68 -5.32
CA ALA A 96 -8.90 -9.47 -5.39
C ALA A 96 -10.05 -8.67 -6.03
N LEU A 97 -10.18 -7.38 -5.70
CA LEU A 97 -11.15 -6.49 -6.35
C LEU A 97 -10.89 -6.43 -7.87
N LEU A 98 -9.63 -6.25 -8.28
CA LEU A 98 -9.23 -6.24 -9.70
C LEU A 98 -9.48 -7.59 -10.40
N ALA A 99 -9.16 -8.71 -9.75
CA ALA A 99 -9.37 -10.04 -10.31
C ALA A 99 -10.87 -10.35 -10.49
N GLY A 100 -11.69 -9.96 -9.51
CA GLY A 100 -13.15 -10.09 -9.59
C GLY A 100 -13.77 -9.23 -10.70
N VAL A 101 -13.11 -8.14 -11.12
CA VAL A 101 -13.53 -7.36 -12.30
C VAL A 101 -13.27 -8.12 -13.58
N ARG A 102 -12.07 -8.69 -13.77
CA ARG A 102 -11.71 -9.40 -15.00
C ARG A 102 -12.56 -10.64 -15.27
N HIS A 103 -13.06 -11.29 -14.21
CA HIS A 103 -13.91 -12.48 -14.36
C HIS A 103 -15.32 -12.17 -14.87
N ARG A 104 -15.82 -10.94 -14.62
CA ARG A 104 -17.20 -10.53 -14.96
C ARG A 104 -17.36 -10.05 -16.39
N ASP A 105 -16.27 -9.85 -17.13
CA ASP A 105 -16.30 -9.48 -18.55
C ASP A 105 -16.44 -10.71 -19.48
N PHE A 106 -16.44 -11.93 -18.93
CA PHE A 106 -16.54 -13.19 -19.69
C PHE A 106 -17.85 -13.98 -19.46
N ASP A 107 -18.80 -13.42 -18.71
CA ASP A 107 -20.17 -13.94 -18.55
C ASP A 107 -21.17 -13.00 -19.25
#